data_AF-A0A6S7B4U6-F1
#
_entry.id   AF-A0A6S7B4U6-F1
#
_cell.length_a   1.000
_cell.length_b   1.000
_cell.length_c   1.000
_cell.angle_alpha   90.00
_cell.angle_beta   90.00
_cell.angle_gamma   90.00
#
_symmetry.space_group_name_H-M   'P 1'
#
loop_
_entity.id
_entity.type
_entity.pdbx_description
1 polymer ?
#
loop_
_entity_poly.entity_id
_entity_poly.type
_entity_poly.pdbx_seq_one_letter_code
_entity_poly.pdbx_strand_id
1 'polypeptide(L)' 'MQQNSEAINPGDAAPPDAPGVGEDPCGACHGTGKVEGTRCMVCGGTGKVLQGIGGS' A
#
# COMPACT_ATOMS: atom_id res chain seq x y z
N MET A 1 3.24 6.42 -22.18
CA MET A 1 4.29 5.86 -21.31
C MET A 1 3.65 4.83 -20.36
N GLN A 2 4.47 3.90 -19.88
CA GLN A 2 4.26 2.65 -19.16
C GLN A 2 2.86 2.32 -18.58
N GLN A 3 2.29 1.23 -19.09
CA GLN A 3 1.44 0.32 -18.32
C GLN A 3 2.32 -0.37 -17.27
N ASN A 4 2.54 0.26 -16.11
CA ASN A 4 2.88 -0.52 -14.94
C ASN A 4 1.53 -0.83 -14.29
N SER A 5 1.03 -2.04 -14.52
CA SER A 5 -0.02 -2.61 -13.68
C SER A 5 0.59 -2.74 -12.28
N GLU A 6 0.68 -1.62 -11.56
CA GLU A 6 1.03 -1.58 -10.15
C GLU A 6 -0.09 -2.36 -9.49
N ALA A 7 0.17 -3.65 -9.31
CA ALA A 7 -0.78 -4.58 -8.74
C ALA A 7 -1.19 -3.97 -7.41
N ILE A 8 -2.46 -3.54 -7.36
CA ILE A 8 -3.03 -2.98 -6.14
C ILE A 8 -2.81 -4.02 -5.06
N ASN A 9 -2.02 -3.67 -4.04
CA ASN A 9 -1.78 -4.60 -2.96
C ASN A 9 -3.10 -4.79 -2.21
N PRO A 10 -3.31 -5.93 -1.55
CA PRO A 10 -4.55 -6.19 -0.82
C PRO A 10 -4.89 -5.11 0.23
N GLY A 11 -3.89 -4.40 0.75
CA GLY A 11 -4.07 -3.31 1.70
C GLY A 11 -4.29 -1.93 1.08
N ASP A 12 -4.10 -1.78 -0.23
CA ASP A 12 -4.31 -0.53 -0.95
C ASP A 12 -5.81 -0.31 -1.19
N ALA A 13 -6.32 0.87 -0.83
CA ALA A 13 -7.69 1.28 -1.10
C ALA A 13 -7.90 1.66 -2.57
N ALA A 14 -6.84 2.07 -3.26
CA ALA A 14 -6.86 2.53 -4.64
C ALA A 14 -5.44 2.48 -5.26
N PRO A 15 -5.33 2.50 -6.60
CA PRO A 15 -4.04 2.49 -7.28
C PRO A 15 -3.24 3.79 -7.02
N PRO A 16 -1.91 3.79 -7.21
CA PRO A 16 -1.03 4.93 -6.90
C PRO A 16 -1.36 6.20 -7.69
N ASP A 17 -1.86 6.08 -8.91
CA ASP A 17 -2.29 7.23 -9.73
C ASP A 17 -3.69 7.76 -9.37
N ALA A 18 -4.40 7.14 -8.43
CA ALA A 18 -5.74 7.57 -8.07
C ALA A 18 -5.68 8.94 -7.35
N PRO A 19 -6.44 9.95 -7.82
CA PRO A 19 -6.47 11.25 -7.16
C PRO A 19 -7.04 11.14 -5.75
N GLY A 20 -6.43 11.83 -4.80
CA GLY A 20 -6.85 11.79 -3.39
C GLY A 20 -6.43 10.52 -2.66
N VAL A 21 -5.35 9.86 -3.09
CA VAL A 21 -4.70 8.76 -2.37
C VAL A 21 -3.35 9.23 -1.83
N GLY A 22 -3.00 8.74 -0.64
CA GLY A 22 -1.69 8.94 -0.01
C GLY A 22 -1.18 7.63 0.58
N GLU A 23 0.12 7.60 0.93
CA GLU A 23 0.71 6.43 1.60
C GLU A 23 0.43 6.50 3.11
N ASP A 24 -0.11 5.41 3.67
CA ASP A 24 -0.31 5.20 5.12
C ASP A 24 0.50 3.97 5.58
N PRO A 25 1.06 3.95 6.80
CA PRO A 25 1.72 2.76 7.34
C PRO A 25 0.81 1.53 7.29
N CYS A 26 1.31 0.45 6.70
CA CYS A 26 0.56 -0.79 6.60
C CYS A 26 0.28 -1.36 8.01
N GLY A 27 -0.99 -1.39 8.42
CA GLY A 27 -1.40 -1.90 9.73
C GLY A 27 -1.08 -3.38 9.97
N ALA A 28 -0.92 -4.19 8.91
CA ALA A 28 -0.60 -5.62 9.04
C ALA A 28 0.85 -5.86 9.47
N CYS A 29 1.80 -5.07 8.95
CA CYS A 29 3.22 -5.17 9.29
C CYS A 29 3.73 -3.98 10.11
N HIS A 30 2.84 -3.06 10.50
CA HIS A 30 3.16 -1.85 11.25
C HIS A 30 4.30 -1.04 10.63
N GLY A 31 4.29 -0.84 9.31
CA GLY A 31 5.35 -0.09 8.64
C GLY A 31 6.62 -0.88 8.27
N THR A 32 6.79 -2.11 8.77
CA THR A 32 8.07 -2.84 8.61
C THR A 32 8.26 -3.51 7.24
N GLY A 33 7.18 -3.71 6.48
CA GLY A 33 7.18 -4.45 5.22
C GLY A 33 7.33 -5.98 5.38
N LYS A 34 7.40 -6.49 6.61
CA LYS A 34 7.54 -7.92 6.90
C LYS A 34 6.60 -8.35 8.02
N VAL A 35 6.04 -9.54 7.88
CA VAL A 35 5.27 -10.20 8.95
C VAL A 35 5.98 -11.51 9.24
N GLU A 36 6.41 -11.73 10.48
CA GLU A 36 7.14 -12.94 10.89
C GLU A 36 8.38 -13.22 10.01
N GLY A 37 9.13 -12.17 9.65
CA GLY A 37 10.31 -12.26 8.79
C GLY A 37 10.02 -12.46 7.29
N THR A 38 8.77 -12.75 6.93
CA THR A 38 8.32 -12.96 5.55
C THR A 38 7.83 -11.65 4.95
N ARG A 39 7.93 -11.49 3.62
CA ARG A 39 7.42 -10.32 2.90
C ARG A 39 5.93 -10.15 3.19
N CYS A 40 5.54 -8.96 3.64
CA CYS A 40 4.14 -8.68 3.93
C CYS A 40 3.31 -8.75 2.64
N MET A 41 2.34 -9.66 2.57
CA MET A 41 1.46 -9.83 1.41
C MET A 41 0.43 -8.70 1.28
N VAL A 42 0.17 -7.96 2.36
CA VAL A 42 -0.83 -6.88 2.40
C VAL A 42 -0.33 -5.63 1.71
N CYS A 43 0.93 -5.26 1.91
CA CYS A 43 1.57 -4.10 1.25
C CYS A 43 2.59 -4.50 0.19
N GLY A 44 2.69 -5.80 -0.15
CA GLY A 44 3.74 -6.28 -1.04
C GLY A 44 5.16 -5.98 -0.53
N GLY A 45 5.34 -5.85 0.78
CA GLY A 45 6.63 -5.61 1.42
C GLY A 45 7.17 -4.18 1.37
N THR A 46 6.39 -3.21 0.89
CA THR A 46 6.76 -1.78 0.94
C THR A 46 6.72 -1.21 2.36
N GLY A 47 5.93 -1.83 3.23
CA GLY A 47 5.63 -1.33 4.58
C GLY A 47 4.51 -0.29 4.61
N LYS A 48 3.99 0.16 3.46
CA LYS A 48 2.95 1.18 3.36
C LYS A 48 1.84 0.73 2.42
N VAL A 49 0.65 1.25 2.62
CA VAL A 49 -0.50 1.04 1.76
C VAL A 49 -1.03 2.38 1.27
N LEU A 50 -1.64 2.37 0.10
CA LEU A 50 -2.24 3.53 -0.53
C LEU A 50 -3.67 3.68 -0.01
N GLN A 51 -3.90 4.66 0.85
CA GLN A 51 -5.21 4.91 1.44
C GLN A 51 -5.78 6.24 0.95
N GLY A 52 -7.11 6.30 0.78
CA GLY A 52 -7.78 7.54 0.40
C GLY A 52 -7.54 8.61 1.47
N ILE A 53 -6.96 9.75 1.08
CA ILE A 53 -6.81 10.91 1.94
C ILE A 53 -8.17 11.62 2.06
N GLY A 54 -9.11 10.98 2.75
CA GLY A 54 -10.33 11.61 3.25
C GLY A 54 -9.97 12.44 4.47
N GLY A 55 -9.31 13.58 4.26
CA GLY A 55 -9.08 14.57 5.31
C GLY A 55 -10.42 15.05 5.85
N SER A 56 -10.65 14.84 7.14
CA SER A 56 -11.76 15.40 7.91
C SER A 56 -11.75 16.93 7.90
#